data_AF-A0A0S8CE22-F1
#
_entry.id   AF-A0A0S8CE22-F1
#
_cell.length_a   1.000
_cell.length_b   1.000
_cell.length_c   1.000
_cell.angle_alpha   90.00
_cell.angle_beta   90.00
_cell.angle_gamma   90.00
#
_symmetry.space_group_name_H-M   'P 1'
#
loop_
_entity.id
_entity.type
_entity.pdbx_description
1 polymer ?
#
loop_
_entity_poly.entity_id
_entity_poly.type
_entity_poly.pdbx_seq_one_letter_code
_entity_poly.pdbx_strand_id
1 'polypeptide(L)'
;TGGAHCCFEYLVFSEAPEGIHLDDWFSIGNATITDIVDLDGDGVPELQTYDDRLAYFPNLCYACSPFLPLVLCRSVQDVYYDCTPQFPELFEAAAEEFEGRLRDAVQQQMEDYEKRSSALGLRASYLRIGLVEEGWSSIQSLCPECNVWLSDNFSDLQERLSWVQPSRGGQ
;
A
#
# COMPACT_ATOMS: atom_id res chain seq x y z
N THR A 1 -16.18 -15.54 6.63
CA THR A 1 -15.77 -16.29 5.43
C THR A 1 -14.38 -15.81 5.05
N GLY A 2 -13.33 -16.51 5.49
CA GLY A 2 -11.96 -16.24 5.06
C GLY A 2 -11.77 -16.90 3.70
N GLY A 3 -11.68 -16.08 2.64
CA GLY A 3 -11.43 -16.56 1.28
C GLY A 3 -10.00 -17.09 1.17
N ALA A 4 -9.75 -17.95 0.18
CA ALA A 4 -8.37 -18.27 -0.20
C ALA A 4 -7.67 -16.96 -0.61
N HIS A 5 -6.58 -16.63 0.08
CA HIS A 5 -5.76 -15.47 -0.22
C HIS A 5 -4.46 -15.99 -0.85
N CYS A 6 -4.18 -15.54 -2.07
CA CYS A 6 -2.97 -15.92 -2.78
C CYS A 6 -1.85 -15.02 -2.29
N CYS A 7 -0.91 -15.56 -1.52
CA CYS A 7 0.37 -14.91 -1.33
C CYS A 7 1.14 -15.01 -2.65
N PHE A 8 1.60 -13.89 -3.18
CA PHE A 8 2.40 -13.84 -4.40
C PHE A 8 3.88 -13.72 -4.06
N GLU A 9 4.63 -14.75 -4.43
CA GLU A 9 6.08 -14.78 -4.37
C GLU A 9 6.64 -14.63 -5.78
N TYR A 10 7.62 -13.75 -5.93
CA TYR A 10 8.29 -13.46 -7.20
C TYR A 10 9.74 -13.91 -7.12
N LEU A 11 10.18 -14.67 -8.12
CA LEU A 11 11.55 -15.10 -8.29
C LEU A 11 12.09 -14.44 -9.57
N VAL A 12 13.20 -13.72 -9.46
CA VAL A 12 13.83 -12.99 -10.56
C VAL A 12 15.06 -13.75 -10.99
N PHE A 13 15.15 -14.09 -12.27
CA PHE A 13 16.26 -14.87 -12.81
C PHE A 13 16.98 -14.13 -13.94
N SER A 14 18.29 -14.35 -14.03
CA SER A 14 19.11 -14.02 -15.19
C SER A 14 19.61 -15.30 -15.88
N GLU A 15 19.87 -15.20 -17.18
CA GLU A 15 20.55 -16.24 -17.96
C GLU A 15 21.93 -15.73 -18.39
N ALA A 16 22.96 -16.49 -18.06
CA ALA A 16 24.36 -16.24 -18.43
C ALA A 16 24.96 -17.52 -19.06
N PRO A 17 26.14 -17.46 -19.73
CA PRO A 17 26.78 -18.64 -20.32
C PRO A 17 27.00 -19.80 -19.33
N GLU A 18 27.17 -19.50 -18.05
CA GLU A 18 27.32 -20.45 -16.95
C GLU A 18 26.00 -21.07 -16.44
N GLY A 19 24.83 -20.52 -16.83
CA GLY A 19 23.51 -21.05 -16.48
C GLY A 19 22.48 -20.00 -16.08
N ILE A 20 21.38 -20.47 -15.49
CA ILE A 20 20.31 -19.65 -14.92
C ILE A 20 20.66 -19.34 -13.46
N HIS A 21 20.61 -18.07 -13.08
CA HIS A 21 20.86 -17.59 -11.72
C HIS A 21 19.60 -16.97 -11.14
N LEU A 22 19.33 -17.23 -9.86
CA LEU A 22 18.32 -16.50 -9.10
C LEU A 22 18.97 -15.20 -8.60
N ASP A 23 18.54 -14.07 -9.13
CA ASP A 23 19.07 -12.74 -8.81
C ASP A 23 18.42 -12.16 -7.54
N ASP A 24 17.09 -12.31 -7.43
CA ASP A 24 16.31 -11.82 -6.28
C ASP A 24 15.06 -12.69 -6.06
N TRP A 25 14.53 -12.62 -4.84
CA TRP A 25 13.22 -13.13 -4.49
C TRP A 25 12.55 -12.22 -3.47
N PHE A 26 11.24 -12.02 -3.63
CA PHE A 26 10.45 -11.24 -2.69
C PHE A 26 8.97 -11.62 -2.73
N SER A 27 8.24 -11.21 -1.70
CA SER A 27 6.79 -11.33 -1.59
C SER A 27 6.17 -9.94 -1.43
N ILE A 28 5.09 -9.71 -2.17
CA ILE A 28 4.25 -8.50 -2.08
C ILE A 28 2.90 -8.85 -1.44
N GLY A 29 2.89 -9.86 -0.56
CA GLY A 29 1.69 -10.31 0.14
C GLY A 29 0.64 -10.77 -0.86
N ASN A 30 -0.52 -10.15 -0.82
CA ASN A 30 -1.66 -10.48 -1.65
C ASN A 30 -1.84 -9.53 -2.86
N ALA A 31 -0.87 -8.65 -3.10
CA ALA A 31 -0.83 -7.81 -4.28
C ALA A 31 -0.22 -8.55 -5.48
N THR A 32 -0.41 -7.98 -6.68
CA THR A 32 0.23 -8.45 -7.91
C THR A 32 1.01 -7.30 -8.53
N ILE A 33 2.09 -7.61 -9.24
CA ILE A 33 2.68 -6.66 -10.20
C ILE A 33 1.61 -6.30 -11.23
N THR A 34 1.34 -5.01 -11.37
CA THR A 34 0.36 -4.45 -12.31
C THR A 34 1.00 -3.96 -13.59
N ASP A 35 2.23 -3.44 -13.51
CA ASP A 35 2.96 -2.93 -14.67
C ASP A 35 4.48 -3.00 -14.46
N ILE A 36 5.23 -2.94 -15.56
CA ILE A 36 6.69 -2.86 -15.59
C ILE A 36 7.06 -1.70 -16.51
N VAL A 37 7.45 -0.57 -15.93
CA VAL A 37 7.61 0.69 -16.65
C VAL A 37 8.70 1.54 -16.01
N ASP A 38 9.51 2.17 -16.86
CA ASP A 38 10.53 3.15 -16.47
C ASP A 38 9.83 4.49 -16.16
N LEU A 39 9.62 4.75 -14.87
CA LEU A 39 8.86 5.90 -14.37
C LEU A 39 9.70 7.16 -14.27
N ASP A 40 11.00 7.02 -14.01
CA ASP A 40 11.91 8.15 -13.81
C ASP A 40 12.77 8.47 -15.04
N GLY A 41 12.77 7.60 -16.05
CA GLY A 41 13.48 7.76 -17.32
C GLY A 41 14.96 7.40 -17.26
N ASP A 42 15.41 6.65 -16.25
CA ASP A 42 16.81 6.25 -16.09
C ASP A 42 17.22 5.05 -16.97
N GLY A 43 16.24 4.40 -17.62
CA GLY A 43 16.42 3.23 -18.49
C GLY A 43 16.30 1.88 -17.76
N VAL A 44 15.99 1.86 -16.47
CA VAL A 44 15.72 0.66 -15.65
C VAL A 44 14.26 0.68 -15.23
N PRO A 45 13.41 -0.23 -15.75
CA PRO A 45 11.99 -0.24 -15.40
C PRO A 45 11.73 -0.54 -13.91
N GLU A 46 10.84 0.23 -13.30
CA GLU A 46 10.22 -0.09 -12.01
C GLU A 46 9.09 -1.11 -12.14
N LEU A 47 8.80 -1.81 -11.03
CA LEU A 47 7.59 -2.62 -10.89
C LEU A 47 6.53 -1.80 -10.17
N GLN A 48 5.39 -1.57 -10.84
CA GLN A 48 4.21 -1.06 -10.18
C GLN A 48 3.41 -2.21 -9.56
N THR A 49 2.99 -2.02 -8.31
CA THR A 49 2.24 -2.99 -7.53
C THR A 49 1.46 -2.27 -6.42
N TYR A 50 0.93 -3.02 -5.46
CA TYR A 50 0.23 -2.50 -4.30
C TYR A 50 0.84 -3.00 -2.98
N ASP A 51 0.68 -2.21 -1.94
CA ASP A 51 1.06 -2.51 -0.56
C ASP A 51 -0.19 -2.91 0.24
N ASP A 52 -0.22 -4.17 0.65
CA ASP A 52 -1.36 -4.80 1.33
C ASP A 52 -1.16 -4.95 2.84
N ARG A 53 -0.13 -4.31 3.43
CA ARG A 53 0.16 -4.38 4.88
C ARG A 53 -1.02 -4.00 5.80
N LEU A 54 -1.99 -3.26 5.25
CA LEU A 54 -3.21 -2.85 5.94
C LEU A 54 -4.34 -3.89 5.83
N ALA A 55 -4.07 -5.07 5.26
CA ALA A 55 -4.96 -6.22 5.29
C ALA A 55 -5.35 -6.58 6.73
N TYR A 56 -6.64 -6.83 6.94
CA TYR A 56 -7.22 -7.14 8.26
C TYR A 56 -6.89 -6.12 9.35
N PHE A 57 -6.78 -4.85 8.98
CA PHE A 57 -6.71 -3.77 9.96
C PHE A 57 -7.94 -3.86 10.90
N PRO A 58 -7.85 -3.51 12.19
CA PRO A 58 -8.91 -3.75 13.17
C PRO A 58 -10.33 -3.42 12.67
N ASN A 59 -11.22 -4.42 12.72
CA ASN A 59 -12.61 -4.34 12.23
C ASN A 59 -12.78 -4.20 10.70
N LEU A 60 -11.76 -4.47 9.90
CA LEU A 60 -11.86 -4.64 8.45
C LEU A 60 -11.63 -6.09 8.04
N CYS A 61 -12.41 -6.53 7.06
CA CYS A 61 -12.14 -7.77 6.35
C CYS A 61 -10.99 -7.56 5.34
N TYR A 62 -10.34 -8.64 4.88
CA TYR A 62 -9.32 -8.53 3.83
C TYR A 62 -9.80 -7.74 2.61
N ALA A 63 -10.93 -8.12 2.02
CA ALA A 63 -11.48 -7.46 0.83
C ALA A 63 -11.96 -6.03 1.10
N CYS A 64 -12.08 -5.67 2.37
CA CYS A 64 -12.47 -4.37 2.85
C CYS A 64 -11.23 -3.50 3.15
N SER A 65 -10.04 -4.08 3.30
CA SER A 65 -8.84 -3.32 3.63
C SER A 65 -8.35 -2.53 2.41
N PRO A 66 -7.85 -1.30 2.60
CA PRO A 66 -7.26 -0.53 1.53
C PRO A 66 -5.92 -1.13 1.11
N PHE A 67 -5.61 -0.98 -0.18
CA PHE A 67 -4.31 -1.24 -0.79
C PHE A 67 -3.71 0.12 -1.15
N LEU A 68 -2.44 0.33 -0.81
CA LEU A 68 -1.73 1.56 -1.15
C LEU A 68 -0.89 1.36 -2.41
N PRO A 69 -0.57 2.41 -3.17
CA PRO A 69 0.39 2.29 -4.26
C PRO A 69 1.77 1.87 -3.72
N LEU A 70 2.46 1.02 -4.48
CA LEU A 70 3.82 0.56 -4.20
C LEU A 70 4.60 0.49 -5.51
N VAL A 71 5.77 1.10 -5.51
CA VAL A 71 6.72 1.06 -6.62
C VAL A 71 8.01 0.42 -6.13
N LEU A 72 8.46 -0.61 -6.85
CA LEU A 72 9.71 -1.31 -6.56
C LEU A 72 10.76 -0.98 -7.60
N CYS A 73 11.86 -0.37 -7.16
CA CYS A 73 13.01 -0.08 -8.01
C CYS A 73 14.05 -1.20 -7.89
N ARG A 74 14.83 -1.41 -8.95
CA ARG A 74 15.92 -2.39 -8.94
C ARG A 74 17.25 -1.71 -8.61
N SER A 75 17.93 -2.19 -7.57
CA SER A 75 19.25 -1.69 -7.19
C SER A 75 20.35 -2.17 -8.15
N VAL A 76 21.54 -1.56 -8.03
CA VAL A 76 22.74 -1.99 -8.77
C VAL A 76 23.25 -3.38 -8.38
N GLN A 77 22.74 -3.96 -7.30
CA GLN A 77 22.98 -5.35 -6.88
C GLN A 77 21.83 -6.29 -7.31
N ASP A 78 20.99 -5.86 -8.25
CA ASP A 78 19.87 -6.61 -8.81
C ASP A 78 18.71 -6.93 -7.84
N VAL A 79 18.70 -6.31 -6.65
CA VAL A 79 17.67 -6.48 -5.61
C VAL A 79 16.60 -5.39 -5.70
N TYR A 80 15.32 -5.75 -5.59
CA TYR A 80 14.19 -4.82 -5.58
C TYR A 80 13.91 -4.19 -4.21
N TYR A 81 13.57 -2.91 -4.15
CA TYR A 81 13.26 -2.20 -2.90
C TYR A 81 12.13 -1.19 -3.09
N ASP A 82 11.37 -0.89 -2.02
CA ASP A 82 10.35 0.16 -2.03
C ASP A 82 11.00 1.53 -2.31
N CYS A 83 10.71 2.06 -3.50
CA CYS A 83 11.10 3.41 -3.91
C CYS A 83 9.89 4.32 -4.12
N THR A 84 8.70 3.91 -3.69
CA THR A 84 7.46 4.72 -3.77
C THR A 84 7.61 6.14 -3.21
N PRO A 85 8.40 6.41 -2.14
CA PRO A 85 8.61 7.79 -1.68
C PRO A 85 9.23 8.75 -2.72
N GLN A 86 9.79 8.24 -3.81
CA GLN A 86 10.30 9.05 -4.93
C GLN A 86 9.18 9.54 -5.86
N PHE A 87 7.98 8.97 -5.74
CA PHE A 87 6.80 9.25 -6.56
C PHE A 87 5.63 9.73 -5.66
N PRO A 88 5.76 10.88 -4.98
CA PRO A 88 4.76 11.38 -4.02
C PRO A 88 3.37 11.58 -4.64
N GLU A 89 3.31 11.89 -5.94
CA GLU A 89 2.07 12.06 -6.69
C GLU A 89 1.17 10.81 -6.66
N LEU A 90 1.74 9.61 -6.48
CA LEU A 90 0.96 8.38 -6.34
C LEU A 90 0.16 8.37 -5.04
N PHE A 91 0.76 8.84 -3.94
CA PHE A 91 0.08 8.96 -2.66
C PHE A 91 -0.86 10.16 -2.60
N GLU A 92 -0.57 11.24 -3.32
CA GLU A 92 -1.51 12.36 -3.50
C GLU A 92 -2.77 11.89 -4.23
N ALA A 93 -2.62 11.21 -5.36
CA ALA A 93 -3.74 10.64 -6.11
C ALA A 93 -4.54 9.61 -5.29
N ALA A 94 -3.84 8.73 -4.54
CA ALA A 94 -4.49 7.78 -3.65
C ALA A 94 -5.27 8.49 -2.52
N ALA A 95 -4.71 9.56 -1.93
CA ALA A 95 -5.40 10.34 -0.92
C ALA A 95 -6.68 10.97 -1.48
N GLU A 96 -6.62 11.62 -2.65
CA GLU A 96 -7.79 12.19 -3.31
C GLU A 96 -8.88 11.14 -3.58
N GLU A 97 -8.48 9.96 -4.07
CA GLU A 97 -9.38 8.85 -4.33
C GLU A 97 -10.06 8.36 -3.04
N PHE A 98 -9.29 8.11 -1.98
CA PHE A 98 -9.84 7.64 -0.71
C PHE A 98 -10.71 8.69 -0.01
N GLU A 99 -10.39 9.98 -0.14
CA GLU A 99 -11.25 11.06 0.35
C GLU A 99 -12.58 11.10 -0.40
N GLY A 100 -12.56 10.94 -1.73
CA GLY A 100 -13.75 10.82 -2.55
C GLY A 100 -14.62 9.63 -2.12
N ARG A 101 -14.02 8.45 -1.97
CA ARG A 101 -14.72 7.24 -1.51
C ARG A 101 -15.28 7.40 -0.10
N LEU A 102 -14.55 8.02 0.82
CA LEU A 102 -15.03 8.30 2.17
C LEU A 102 -16.24 9.23 2.14
N ARG A 103 -16.17 10.32 1.36
CA ARG A 103 -17.26 11.27 1.18
C ARG A 103 -18.51 10.58 0.64
N ASP A 104 -18.36 9.74 -0.38
CA ASP A 104 -19.46 8.98 -0.97
C ASP A 104 -20.05 7.99 0.02
N ALA A 105 -19.20 7.24 0.75
CA ALA A 105 -19.65 6.28 1.76
C ALA A 105 -20.44 6.93 2.90
N VAL A 106 -20.05 8.14 3.33
CA VAL A 106 -20.80 8.92 4.33
C VAL A 106 -22.12 9.43 3.75
N GLN A 107 -22.11 10.04 2.56
CA GLN A 107 -23.30 10.60 1.94
C GLN A 107 -24.36 9.54 1.63
N GLN A 108 -23.93 8.36 1.18
CA GLN A 108 -24.80 7.24 0.82
C GLN A 108 -25.14 6.35 2.01
N GLN A 109 -24.68 6.69 3.23
CA GLN A 109 -24.91 5.91 4.46
C GLN A 109 -24.50 4.44 4.30
N MET A 110 -23.36 4.22 3.66
CA MET A 110 -22.77 2.90 3.49
C MET A 110 -22.36 2.30 4.84
N GLU A 111 -21.97 1.02 4.81
CA GLU A 111 -21.63 0.29 6.03
C GLU A 111 -20.33 0.82 6.67
N ASP A 112 -20.19 0.63 7.98
CA ASP A 112 -19.05 1.18 8.73
C ASP A 112 -17.68 0.72 8.21
N TYR A 113 -17.59 -0.51 7.68
CA TYR A 113 -16.33 -1.03 7.14
C TYR A 113 -15.90 -0.29 5.87
N GLU A 114 -16.83 0.22 5.05
CA GLU A 114 -16.54 0.94 3.81
C GLU A 114 -15.99 2.34 4.13
N LYS A 115 -16.60 3.00 5.11
CA LYS A 115 -16.12 4.29 5.64
C LYS A 115 -14.74 4.14 6.28
N ARG A 116 -14.56 3.12 7.14
CA ARG A 116 -13.28 2.84 7.81
C ARG A 116 -12.17 2.48 6.82
N SER A 117 -12.48 1.69 5.81
CA SER A 117 -11.55 1.36 4.73
C SER A 117 -11.03 2.61 4.03
N SER A 118 -11.95 3.48 3.61
CA SER A 118 -11.62 4.72 2.92
C SER A 118 -10.86 5.70 3.82
N ALA A 119 -11.28 5.85 5.07
CA ALA A 119 -10.58 6.69 6.05
C ALA A 119 -9.15 6.16 6.34
N LEU A 120 -8.98 4.85 6.45
CA LEU A 120 -7.67 4.22 6.66
C LEU A 120 -6.75 4.44 5.47
N GLY A 121 -7.24 4.22 4.24
CA GLY A 121 -6.48 4.47 3.01
C GLY A 121 -6.06 5.93 2.88
N LEU A 122 -6.99 6.86 3.17
CA LEU A 122 -6.73 8.30 3.20
C LEU A 122 -5.63 8.64 4.20
N ARG A 123 -5.78 8.17 5.44
CA ARG A 123 -4.83 8.44 6.52
C ARG A 123 -3.45 7.92 6.18
N ALA A 124 -3.37 6.68 5.70
CA ALA A 124 -2.12 6.05 5.36
C ALA A 124 -1.41 6.74 4.18
N SER A 125 -2.16 7.17 3.16
CA SER A 125 -1.61 7.93 2.03
C SER A 125 -0.96 9.23 2.49
N TYR A 126 -1.64 10.01 3.34
CA TYR A 126 -1.07 11.25 3.88
C TYR A 126 0.16 11.03 4.77
N LEU A 127 0.20 9.95 5.55
CA LEU A 127 1.38 9.60 6.34
C LEU A 127 2.60 9.34 5.45
N ARG A 128 2.42 8.72 4.28
CA ARG A 128 3.51 8.40 3.35
C ARG A 128 4.13 9.63 2.69
N ILE A 129 3.40 10.75 2.61
CA ILE A 129 3.89 12.05 2.10
C ILE A 129 4.15 13.09 3.19
N GLY A 130 4.07 12.71 4.46
CA GLY A 130 4.41 13.59 5.59
C GLY A 130 3.35 14.65 5.95
N LEU A 131 2.14 14.58 5.39
CA LEU A 131 1.03 15.52 5.64
C LEU A 131 0.13 15.04 6.79
N VAL A 132 0.72 14.95 7.98
CA VAL A 132 0.13 14.28 9.14
C VAL A 132 -1.14 14.98 9.63
N GLU A 133 -1.22 16.31 9.64
CA GLU A 133 -2.35 17.05 10.20
C GLU A 133 -3.52 17.17 9.21
N GLU A 134 -3.21 17.29 7.93
CA GLU A 134 -4.16 17.35 6.81
C GLU A 134 -5.03 16.10 6.77
N GLY A 135 -4.42 14.92 6.98
CA GLY A 135 -5.16 13.66 7.02
C GLY A 135 -6.14 13.55 8.18
N TRP A 136 -5.78 14.06 9.36
CA TRP A 136 -6.70 14.06 10.51
C TRP A 136 -7.85 15.04 10.32
N SER A 137 -7.56 16.27 9.88
CA SER A 137 -8.58 17.30 9.70
C SER A 137 -9.62 16.90 8.64
N SER A 138 -9.18 16.31 7.53
CA SER A 138 -10.06 15.83 6.46
C SER A 138 -11.01 14.74 6.96
N ILE A 139 -10.49 13.72 7.63
CA ILE A 139 -11.31 12.61 8.17
C ILE A 139 -12.25 13.11 9.27
N GLN A 140 -11.78 13.96 10.17
CA GLN A 140 -12.61 14.54 11.24
C GLN A 140 -13.79 15.35 10.69
N SER A 141 -13.64 16.00 9.53
CA SER A 141 -14.71 16.75 8.89
C SER A 141 -15.75 15.85 8.19
N LEU A 142 -15.31 14.73 7.61
CA LEU A 142 -16.15 13.84 6.81
C LEU A 142 -16.79 12.72 7.64
N CYS A 143 -16.00 12.07 8.51
CA CYS A 143 -16.41 10.92 9.32
C CYS A 143 -15.77 11.02 10.73
N PRO A 144 -16.35 11.81 11.65
CA PRO A 144 -15.88 11.93 13.04
C PRO A 144 -15.68 10.58 13.75
N GLU A 145 -16.58 9.62 13.51
CA GLU A 145 -16.50 8.27 14.07
C GLU A 145 -15.31 7.47 13.52
N CYS A 146 -14.97 7.65 12.25
CA CYS A 146 -13.77 7.06 11.65
C CYS A 146 -12.52 7.69 12.25
N ASN A 147 -12.54 8.99 12.54
CA ASN A 147 -11.43 9.71 13.15
C ASN A 147 -11.09 9.16 14.55
N VAL A 148 -12.12 8.91 15.36
CA VAL A 148 -11.97 8.28 16.69
C VAL A 148 -11.40 6.87 16.55
N TRP A 149 -12.00 6.04 15.68
CA TRP A 149 -11.52 4.68 15.45
C TRP A 149 -10.06 4.63 14.97
N LEU A 150 -9.66 5.51 14.04
CA LEU A 150 -8.27 5.60 13.60
C LEU A 150 -7.33 6.08 14.72
N SER A 151 -7.79 7.00 15.57
CA SER A 151 -7.00 7.47 16.71
C SER A 151 -6.71 6.32 17.68
N ASP A 152 -7.72 5.49 17.97
CA ASP A 152 -7.59 4.32 18.85
C ASP A 152 -6.64 3.25 18.27
N ASN A 153 -6.49 3.19 16.95
CA ASN A 153 -5.66 2.20 16.25
C ASN A 153 -4.38 2.80 15.62
N PHE A 154 -4.03 4.05 15.96
CA PHE A 154 -2.99 4.78 15.25
C PHE A 154 -1.60 4.13 15.41
N SER A 155 -1.32 3.53 16.57
CA SER A 155 -0.05 2.82 16.78
C SER A 155 0.09 1.59 15.88
N ASP A 156 -0.97 0.80 15.68
CA ASP A 156 -0.96 -0.35 14.77
C ASP A 156 -0.77 0.12 13.31
N LEU A 157 -1.41 1.23 12.93
CA LEU A 157 -1.19 1.84 11.61
C LEU A 157 0.30 2.22 11.41
N GLN A 158 0.89 2.93 12.36
CA GLN A 158 2.29 3.34 12.27
C GLN A 158 3.24 2.14 12.25
N GLU A 159 2.98 1.14 13.09
CA GLU A 159 3.76 -0.09 13.13
C GLU A 159 3.72 -0.81 11.78
N ARG A 160 2.54 -1.05 11.21
CA ARG A 160 2.41 -1.69 9.89
C ARG A 160 3.10 -0.88 8.80
N LEU A 161 2.91 0.45 8.77
CA LEU A 161 3.58 1.32 7.78
C LEU A 161 5.11 1.37 7.94
N SER A 162 5.68 0.87 9.04
CA SER A 162 7.12 0.72 9.22
C SER A 162 7.71 -0.57 8.63
N TRP A 163 6.87 -1.56 8.28
CA TRP A 163 7.33 -2.81 7.69
C TRP A 163 8.03 -2.56 6.35
N VAL A 164 9.10 -3.32 6.07
CA VAL A 164 9.88 -3.19 4.84
C VAL A 164 9.13 -3.85 3.70
N GLN A 165 9.07 -3.17 2.54
CA GLN A 165 8.58 -3.74 1.29
C GLN A 165 9.70 -3.75 0.20
N PRO A 166 9.68 -4.74 -0.71
CA PRO A 166 8.86 -5.93 -0.63
C PRO A 166 9.37 -6.87 0.50
N SER A 167 8.47 -7.68 1.05
CA SER A 167 8.81 -8.59 2.15
C SER A 167 9.72 -9.74 1.67
N ARG A 168 10.61 -10.19 2.54
CA ARG A 168 11.54 -11.31 2.26
C ARG A 168 11.61 -12.23 3.47
N GLY A 169 10.65 -13.15 3.58
CA GLY A 169 10.63 -14.29 4.52
C GLY A 169 10.86 -13.98 6.02
N GLY A 170 9.85 -14.24 6.86
CA GLY A 170 10.03 -14.36 8.31
C GLY A 170 9.78 -13.11 9.16
N GLN A 171 8.94 -12.18 8.70
CA GLN A 171 8.29 -11.18 9.55
C GLN A 171 6.78 -11.24 9.35
#